data_AF-A0A938LY42-F1
#
_entry.id   AF-A0A938LY42-F1
#
_cell.length_a   1.000
_cell.length_b   1.000
_cell.length_c   1.000
_cell.angle_alpha   90.00
_cell.angle_beta   90.00
_cell.angle_gamma   90.00
#
_symmetry.space_group_name_H-M   'P 1'
#
loop_
_entity.id
_entity.type
_entity.pdbx_description
1 polymer ?
#
loop_
_entity_poly.entity_id
_entity_poly.type
_entity_poly.pdbx_seq_one_letter_code
_entity_poly.pdbx_strand_id
1 'polypeptide(L)'
;MDVIAGIPPRSPLSLRGRTHEFLNSTRSEAGIGRTFNLFIVTLILLNIVAMVLESVERIHNWMPRCFLAFEYFSVAVFSAEYLLRLWSCVEEPQYRRAVLGRLRFAVTPLALVDLSAVLPFYLPFLHADLRAMRMFRMIRIMRLLRIAKLGRYSESLQMLMRVLRSRGEQLAGAISILLILLLVAACLMYYAEREAQPTAFSSIPATMWWASVTLTTVGYGDMYPVTALGKLLGAT
;
A
#
# COMPACT_ATOMS: atom_id res chain seq x y z
N MET A 1 40.99 26.16 -11.57
CA MET A 1 40.11 25.96 -10.39
C MET A 1 38.71 26.49 -10.75
N ASP A 2 38.05 26.02 -11.80
CA ASP A 2 37.42 24.68 -11.96
C ASP A 2 36.37 24.46 -10.87
N VAL A 3 35.05 24.31 -11.08
CA VAL A 3 34.30 23.75 -12.22
C VAL A 3 32.88 24.37 -12.22
N ILE A 4 32.58 25.28 -13.16
CA ILE A 4 31.19 25.49 -13.61
C ILE A 4 30.99 24.47 -14.72
N ALA A 5 30.60 23.25 -14.35
CA ALA A 5 30.28 22.21 -15.32
C ALA A 5 29.03 22.65 -16.08
N GLY A 6 29.23 22.99 -17.35
CA GLY A 6 28.18 23.37 -18.28
C GLY A 6 27.01 22.40 -18.22
N ILE A 7 25.85 22.93 -17.87
CA ILE A 7 24.58 22.30 -18.19
C ILE A 7 24.59 22.18 -19.73
N PRO A 8 24.63 20.96 -20.30
CA PRO A 8 24.63 20.82 -21.74
C PRO A 8 23.36 21.48 -22.29
N PRO A 9 23.43 22.16 -23.45
CA PRO A 9 22.25 22.78 -24.06
C PRO A 9 21.16 21.72 -24.22
N ARG A 10 19.95 21.99 -23.71
CA ARG A 10 18.79 21.09 -23.82
C ARG A 10 18.57 20.82 -25.31
N SER A 11 18.95 19.63 -25.78
CA SER A 11 18.50 19.14 -27.09
C SER A 11 16.97 19.17 -27.11
N PRO A 12 16.31 19.39 -28.26
CA PRO A 12 14.87 19.27 -28.33
C PRO A 12 14.51 17.86 -27.87
N LEU A 13 13.85 17.77 -26.70
CA LEU A 13 13.46 16.51 -26.11
C LEU A 13 12.68 15.73 -27.16
N SER A 14 13.07 14.46 -27.39
CA SER A 14 12.28 13.57 -28.23
C SER A 14 10.85 13.49 -27.67
N LEU A 15 9.87 13.04 -28.45
CA LEU A 15 8.50 12.81 -27.93
C LEU A 15 8.51 11.94 -26.66
N ARG A 16 9.48 11.03 -26.53
CA ARG A 16 9.70 10.23 -25.31
C ARG A 16 10.16 11.11 -24.15
N GLY A 17 11.05 12.07 -24.42
CA GLY A 17 11.66 13.07 -23.51
C GLY A 17 10.61 13.84 -22.76
N ARG A 18 9.69 14.38 -23.55
CA ARG A 18 8.57 15.17 -23.06
C ARG A 18 7.60 14.30 -22.25
N THR A 19 7.41 13.04 -22.62
CA THR A 19 6.53 12.11 -21.89
C THR A 19 7.16 11.68 -20.56
N HIS A 20 8.47 11.43 -20.53
CA HIS A 20 9.21 11.11 -19.32
C HIS A 20 9.19 12.28 -18.34
N GLU A 21 9.49 13.48 -18.82
CA GLU A 21 9.42 14.70 -18.00
C GLU A 21 8.00 14.94 -17.51
N PHE A 22 6.97 14.77 -18.35
CA PHE A 22 5.57 14.90 -17.94
C PHE A 22 5.15 13.90 -16.86
N LEU A 23 5.58 12.64 -16.94
CA LEU A 23 5.19 11.57 -16.00
C LEU A 23 6.01 11.59 -14.70
N ASN A 24 7.23 12.12 -14.74
CA ASN A 24 8.15 12.18 -13.59
C ASN A 24 8.32 13.58 -12.99
N SER A 25 7.71 14.63 -13.57
CA SER A 25 7.66 15.99 -13.03
C SER A 25 6.77 16.06 -11.80
N THR A 26 7.28 15.48 -10.72
CA THR A 26 6.79 15.73 -9.36
C THR A 26 7.30 17.09 -8.87
N ARG A 27 8.24 17.74 -9.59
CA ARG A 27 9.08 18.79 -9.01
C ARG A 27 9.20 20.13 -9.76
N SER A 28 8.76 20.29 -11.01
CA SER A 28 8.84 21.62 -11.64
C SER A 28 7.92 21.79 -12.85
N GLU A 29 7.32 22.98 -12.89
CA GLU A 29 6.58 23.66 -13.96
C GLU A 29 5.06 23.45 -14.06
N ALA A 30 4.39 24.59 -14.22
CA ALA A 30 2.99 24.82 -13.90
C ALA A 30 2.00 24.05 -14.79
N GLY A 31 0.89 23.63 -14.17
CA GLY A 31 -0.34 23.23 -14.83
C GLY A 31 -0.46 21.74 -15.11
N ILE A 32 0.07 21.27 -16.25
CA ILE A 32 -0.44 20.05 -16.89
C ILE A 32 -0.05 18.77 -16.13
N GLY A 33 1.19 18.65 -15.65
CA GLY A 33 1.64 17.49 -14.87
C GLY A 33 0.91 17.37 -13.52
N ARG A 34 0.63 18.50 -12.87
CA ARG A 34 -0.16 18.55 -11.63
C ARG A 34 -1.61 18.14 -11.87
N THR A 35 -2.24 18.61 -12.94
CA THR A 35 -3.60 18.21 -13.32
C THR A 35 -3.68 16.72 -13.60
N PHE A 36 -2.69 16.15 -14.30
CA PHE A 36 -2.63 14.71 -14.53
C PHE A 36 -2.48 13.91 -13.23
N ASN A 37 -1.56 14.32 -12.35
CA ASN A 37 -1.39 13.68 -11.05
C ASN A 37 -2.67 13.76 -10.20
N LEU A 38 -3.33 14.93 -10.19
CA LEU A 38 -4.62 15.11 -9.51
C LEU A 38 -5.71 14.24 -10.11
N PHE A 39 -5.75 14.11 -11.44
CA PHE A 39 -6.68 13.22 -12.14
C PHE A 39 -6.47 11.75 -11.73
N ILE A 40 -5.23 11.26 -11.71
CA ILE A 40 -4.93 9.88 -11.28
C ILE A 40 -5.30 9.67 -9.81
N VAL A 41 -4.97 10.60 -8.91
CA VAL A 41 -5.35 10.54 -7.50
C VAL A 41 -6.87 10.51 -7.33
N THR A 42 -7.58 11.40 -8.03
CA THR A 42 -9.05 11.45 -8.01
C THR A 42 -9.64 10.13 -8.51
N LEU A 43 -9.10 9.57 -9.59
CA LEU A 43 -9.52 8.28 -10.12
C LEU A 43 -9.29 7.15 -9.11
N ILE A 44 -8.17 7.13 -8.39
CA ILE A 44 -7.90 6.16 -7.32
C ILE A 44 -8.94 6.30 -6.19
N LEU A 45 -9.20 7.51 -5.72
CA LEU A 45 -10.19 7.77 -4.67
C LEU A 45 -11.60 7.35 -5.09
N LEU A 46 -12.01 7.69 -6.32
CA LEU A 46 -13.29 7.27 -6.87
C LEU A 46 -13.39 5.74 -6.98
N ASN A 47 -12.29 5.04 -7.26
CA ASN A 47 -12.26 3.58 -7.25
C ASN A 47 -12.42 2.98 -5.85
N ILE A 48 -11.86 3.61 -4.83
CA ILE A 48 -12.06 3.18 -3.45
C ILE A 48 -13.52 3.40 -3.05
N VAL A 49 -14.10 4.57 -3.36
CA VAL A 49 -15.52 4.86 -3.12
C VAL A 49 -16.40 3.86 -3.86
N ALA A 50 -16.14 3.62 -5.15
CA ALA A 50 -16.89 2.63 -5.93
C ALA A 50 -16.81 1.23 -5.32
N MET A 51 -15.65 0.81 -4.83
CA MET A 51 -15.48 -0.47 -4.14
C MET A 51 -16.28 -0.55 -2.83
N VAL A 52 -16.29 0.53 -2.03
CA VAL A 52 -17.09 0.60 -0.81
C VAL A 52 -18.58 0.53 -1.14
N LEU A 53 -19.05 1.26 -2.16
CA LEU A 53 -20.44 1.21 -2.60
C LEU A 53 -20.82 -0.16 -3.18
N GLU A 54 -19.93 -0.81 -3.93
CA GLU A 54 -20.13 -2.16 -4.47
C GLU A 54 -20.26 -3.22 -3.35
N SER A 55 -19.67 -2.97 -2.18
CA SER A 55 -19.78 -3.88 -1.03
C SER A 55 -21.19 -3.95 -0.43
N VAL A 56 -22.05 -2.95 -0.73
CA VAL A 56 -23.44 -2.92 -0.28
C VAL A 56 -24.33 -3.59 -1.34
N GLU A 57 -24.86 -4.78 -1.03
CA GLU A 57 -25.65 -5.59 -1.97
C GLU A 57 -26.80 -4.81 -2.63
N ARG A 58 -27.50 -3.97 -1.86
CA ARG A 58 -28.59 -3.12 -2.38
C ARG A 58 -28.14 -2.17 -3.50
N ILE A 59 -26.97 -1.57 -3.35
CA ILE A 59 -26.41 -0.60 -4.32
C ILE A 59 -25.85 -1.36 -5.53
N HIS A 60 -25.17 -2.47 -5.29
CA HIS A 60 -24.65 -3.34 -6.36
C HIS A 60 -25.76 -3.79 -7.33
N ASN A 61 -26.90 -4.20 -6.79
CA ASN A 61 -28.03 -4.71 -7.58
C ASN A 61 -28.73 -3.62 -8.42
N TRP A 62 -28.65 -2.35 -8.00
CA TRP A 62 -29.27 -1.24 -8.73
C TRP A 62 -28.52 -0.87 -10.00
N MET A 63 -27.19 -0.99 -10.00
CA MET A 63 -26.40 -0.51 -11.13
C MET A 63 -25.09 -1.28 -11.38
N PRO A 64 -25.15 -2.62 -11.58
CA PRO A 64 -23.96 -3.45 -11.71
C PRO A 64 -23.11 -3.10 -12.94
N ARG A 65 -23.75 -2.67 -14.03
CA ARG A 65 -23.07 -2.31 -15.29
C ARG A 65 -22.21 -1.04 -15.17
N CYS A 66 -22.61 -0.06 -14.37
CA CYS A 66 -21.81 1.17 -14.23
C CYS A 66 -20.55 0.92 -13.39
N PHE A 67 -20.64 0.12 -12.32
CA PHE A 67 -19.45 -0.29 -11.56
C PHE A 67 -18.45 -1.02 -12.44
N LEU A 68 -18.95 -1.96 -13.24
CA LEU A 68 -18.11 -2.71 -14.18
C LEU A 68 -17.49 -1.79 -15.26
N ALA A 69 -18.28 -0.91 -15.88
CA ALA A 69 -17.79 0.04 -16.88
C ALA A 69 -16.73 1.00 -16.30
N PHE A 70 -16.96 1.50 -15.08
CA PHE A 70 -16.01 2.35 -14.37
C PHE A 70 -14.72 1.60 -14.02
N GLU A 71 -14.82 0.32 -13.62
CA GLU A 71 -13.66 -0.53 -13.41
C GLU A 71 -12.84 -0.68 -14.69
N TYR A 72 -13.46 -1.09 -15.81
CA TYR A 72 -12.78 -1.21 -17.11
C TYR A 72 -12.10 0.10 -17.53
N PHE A 73 -12.79 1.23 -17.39
CA PHE A 73 -12.23 2.56 -17.68
C PHE A 73 -11.00 2.85 -16.82
N SER A 74 -11.11 2.67 -15.50
CA SER A 74 -10.01 2.98 -14.58
C SER A 74 -8.80 2.09 -14.80
N VAL A 75 -9.01 0.79 -15.05
CA VAL A 75 -7.94 -0.16 -15.35
C VAL A 75 -7.28 0.20 -16.68
N ALA A 76 -8.04 0.55 -17.71
CA ALA A 76 -7.48 1.00 -18.98
C ALA A 76 -6.57 2.23 -18.80
N VAL A 77 -7.00 3.22 -18.00
CA VAL A 77 -6.19 4.40 -17.68
C VAL A 77 -4.91 4.01 -16.93
N PHE A 78 -5.00 3.17 -15.89
CA PHE A 78 -3.83 2.75 -15.12
C PHE A 78 -2.86 1.86 -15.91
N SER A 79 -3.38 0.99 -16.78
CA SER A 79 -2.58 0.19 -17.73
C SER A 79 -1.84 1.10 -18.70
N ALA A 80 -2.53 2.08 -19.28
CA ALA A 80 -1.92 3.05 -20.19
C ALA A 80 -0.82 3.86 -19.48
N GLU A 81 -1.09 4.36 -18.27
CA GLU A 81 -0.10 5.05 -17.42
C GLU A 81 1.14 4.18 -17.17
N TYR A 82 0.96 2.90 -16.80
CA TYR A 82 2.06 1.98 -16.56
C TYR A 82 2.89 1.71 -17.83
N LEU A 83 2.23 1.47 -18.96
CA LEU A 83 2.89 1.24 -20.24
C LEU A 83 3.65 2.47 -20.73
N LEU A 84 3.07 3.67 -20.58
CA LEU A 84 3.72 4.92 -20.92
C LEU A 84 4.98 5.14 -20.08
N ARG A 85 4.94 4.82 -18.77
CA ARG A 85 6.12 4.85 -17.89
C ARG A 85 7.18 3.84 -18.29
N LEU A 86 6.78 2.61 -18.62
CA LEU A 86 7.71 1.58 -19.08
C LEU A 86 8.34 1.92 -20.44
N TRP A 87 7.61 2.66 -21.28
CA TRP A 87 8.12 3.14 -22.56
C TRP A 87 9.08 4.32 -22.39
N SER A 88 8.77 5.26 -21.49
CA SER A 88 9.55 6.48 -21.25
C SER A 88 10.78 6.25 -20.36
N CYS A 89 10.85 5.17 -19.58
CA CYS A 89 11.95 4.94 -18.62
C CYS A 89 13.36 4.85 -19.26
N VAL A 90 13.46 4.55 -20.56
CA VAL A 90 14.73 4.35 -21.28
C VAL A 90 15.56 5.64 -21.39
N GLU A 91 14.96 6.79 -21.15
CA GLU A 91 15.65 8.08 -21.17
C GLU A 91 16.44 8.38 -19.90
N GLU A 92 16.17 7.67 -18.82
CA GLU A 92 16.99 7.77 -17.63
C GLU A 92 18.32 7.03 -17.88
N PRO A 93 19.49 7.64 -17.56
CA PRO A 93 20.79 7.05 -17.86
C PRO A 93 20.97 5.63 -17.30
N GLN A 94 20.27 5.34 -16.19
CA GLN A 94 20.29 4.06 -15.48
C GLN A 94 19.55 2.92 -16.21
N TYR A 95 18.65 3.23 -17.16
CA TYR A 95 17.80 2.27 -17.87
C TYR A 95 17.95 2.31 -19.40
N ARG A 96 19.06 2.88 -19.90
CA ARG A 96 19.34 3.06 -21.35
C ARG A 96 19.24 1.79 -22.22
N ARG A 97 19.38 0.59 -21.66
CA ARG A 97 19.26 -0.67 -22.42
C ARG A 97 17.78 -0.98 -22.72
N ALA A 98 17.42 -1.16 -23.99
CA ALA A 98 16.03 -1.26 -24.44
C ALA A 98 15.17 -2.33 -23.73
N VAL A 99 15.72 -3.53 -23.48
CA VAL A 99 14.96 -4.64 -22.84
C VAL A 99 15.36 -4.82 -21.38
N LEU A 100 16.67 -4.91 -21.10
CA LEU A 100 17.20 -5.08 -19.75
C LEU A 100 16.92 -3.88 -18.83
N GLY A 101 16.91 -2.66 -19.36
CA GLY A 101 16.58 -1.45 -18.60
C GLY A 101 15.10 -1.39 -18.22
N ARG A 102 14.21 -1.81 -19.12
CA ARG A 102 12.77 -1.90 -18.85
C ARG A 102 12.44 -2.95 -17.79
N LEU A 103 13.06 -4.13 -17.88
CA LEU A 103 12.90 -5.17 -16.86
C LEU A 103 13.42 -4.70 -15.49
N ARG A 104 14.56 -4.00 -15.47
CA ARG A 104 15.09 -3.40 -14.24
C ARG A 104 14.14 -2.35 -13.65
N PHE A 105 13.54 -1.51 -14.50
CA PHE A 105 12.53 -0.55 -14.06
C PHE A 105 11.28 -1.25 -13.51
N ALA A 106 10.77 -2.28 -14.18
CA ALA A 106 9.57 -3.01 -13.78
C ALA A 106 9.67 -3.64 -12.38
N VAL A 107 10.89 -4.01 -11.95
CA VAL A 107 11.15 -4.58 -10.61
C VAL A 107 11.35 -3.49 -9.52
N THR A 108 11.33 -2.21 -9.89
CA THR A 108 11.44 -1.11 -8.92
C THR A 108 10.18 -1.06 -8.03
N PRO A 109 10.29 -0.80 -6.70
CA PRO A 109 9.15 -0.82 -5.79
C PRO A 109 7.94 0.00 -6.25
N LEU A 110 8.18 1.18 -6.81
CA LEU A 110 7.11 2.05 -7.33
C LEU A 110 6.46 1.50 -8.61
N ALA A 111 7.23 0.83 -9.47
CA ALA A 111 6.70 0.18 -10.67
C ALA A 111 5.91 -1.10 -10.32
N LEU A 112 6.35 -1.84 -9.29
CA LEU A 112 5.61 -2.96 -8.74
C LEU A 112 4.27 -2.53 -8.14
N VAL A 113 4.21 -1.36 -7.50
CA VAL A 113 2.96 -0.75 -7.02
C VAL A 113 2.01 -0.40 -8.19
N ASP A 114 2.55 0.15 -9.28
CA ASP A 114 1.73 0.45 -10.46
C ASP A 114 1.21 -0.84 -11.12
N LEU A 115 2.04 -1.89 -11.17
CA LEU A 115 1.66 -3.21 -11.68
C LEU A 115 0.60 -3.87 -10.79
N SER A 116 0.77 -3.85 -9.46
CA SER A 116 -0.15 -4.48 -8.51
C SER A 116 -1.53 -3.83 -8.49
N ALA A 117 -1.66 -2.58 -8.90
CA ALA A 117 -2.95 -1.89 -9.05
C ALA A 117 -3.77 -2.40 -10.25
N VAL A 118 -3.09 -2.89 -11.28
CA VAL A 118 -3.66 -3.28 -12.58
C VAL A 118 -3.82 -4.80 -12.69
N LEU A 119 -2.90 -5.54 -12.07
CA LEU A 119 -2.82 -7.00 -12.09
C LEU A 119 -4.12 -7.72 -11.68
N PRO A 120 -4.86 -7.29 -10.63
CA PRO A 120 -6.07 -8.01 -10.18
C PRO A 120 -7.13 -8.15 -11.27
N PHE A 121 -7.21 -7.19 -12.19
CA PHE A 121 -8.16 -7.23 -13.29
C PHE A 121 -7.77 -8.27 -14.35
N TYR A 122 -6.47 -8.43 -14.65
CA TYR A 122 -6.00 -9.36 -15.69
C TYR A 122 -5.88 -10.81 -15.19
N LEU A 123 -5.70 -11.02 -13.88
CA LEU A 123 -5.54 -12.37 -13.30
C LEU A 123 -6.65 -13.37 -13.65
N PRO A 124 -7.96 -13.00 -13.60
CA PRO A 124 -9.04 -13.90 -14.00
C PRO A 124 -8.96 -14.39 -15.45
N PHE A 125 -8.42 -13.58 -16.36
CA PHE A 125 -8.32 -13.95 -17.78
C PHE A 125 -7.18 -14.95 -18.06
N LEU A 126 -6.21 -15.06 -17.15
CA LEU A 126 -5.05 -15.95 -17.28
C LEU A 126 -5.33 -17.39 -16.79
N HIS A 127 -6.27 -17.57 -15.85
CA HIS A 127 -6.55 -18.84 -15.19
C HIS A 127 -8.06 -19.14 -15.18
N ALA A 128 -8.61 -19.50 -16.35
CA ALA A 128 -10.02 -19.81 -16.55
C ALA A 128 -10.41 -21.22 -16.04
N ASP A 129 -10.23 -21.49 -14.74
CA ASP A 129 -10.51 -22.81 -14.15
C ASP A 129 -11.37 -22.72 -12.88
N LEU A 130 -12.13 -23.76 -12.51
CA LEU A 130 -13.16 -23.73 -11.45
C LEU A 130 -12.66 -23.35 -10.04
N ARG A 131 -11.34 -23.45 -9.78
CA ARG A 131 -10.69 -22.89 -8.57
C ARG A 131 -10.76 -21.36 -8.50
N ALA A 132 -11.10 -20.71 -9.60
CA ALA A 132 -11.26 -19.27 -9.71
C ALA A 132 -12.35 -18.72 -8.78
N MET A 133 -13.41 -19.48 -8.43
CA MET A 133 -14.49 -18.99 -7.55
C MET A 133 -14.01 -18.50 -6.17
N ARG A 134 -13.09 -19.24 -5.53
CA ARG A 134 -12.48 -18.79 -4.26
C ARG A 134 -11.45 -17.67 -4.49
N MET A 135 -10.75 -17.73 -5.62
CA MET A 135 -9.76 -16.74 -6.04
C MET A 135 -10.40 -15.38 -6.36
N PHE A 136 -11.62 -15.35 -6.91
CA PHE A 136 -12.35 -14.11 -7.25
C PHE A 136 -12.58 -13.23 -6.03
N ARG A 137 -12.86 -13.82 -4.85
CA ARG A 137 -12.99 -13.06 -3.60
C ARG A 137 -11.67 -12.41 -3.18
N MET A 138 -10.56 -13.14 -3.27
CA MET A 138 -9.22 -12.59 -2.96
C MET A 138 -8.79 -11.53 -3.98
N ILE A 139 -9.04 -11.76 -5.27
CA ILE A 139 -8.75 -10.82 -6.36
C ILE A 139 -9.54 -9.51 -6.16
N ARG A 140 -10.78 -9.58 -5.70
CA ARG A 140 -11.58 -8.39 -5.36
C ARG A 140 -10.92 -7.56 -4.24
N ILE A 141 -10.35 -8.20 -3.21
CA ILE A 141 -9.60 -7.51 -2.16
C ILE A 141 -8.28 -6.93 -2.69
N MET A 142 -7.60 -7.63 -3.60
CA MET A 142 -6.37 -7.11 -4.23
C MET A 142 -6.60 -5.82 -5.01
N ARG A 143 -7.84 -5.49 -5.40
CA ARG A 143 -8.16 -4.18 -5.98
C ARG A 143 -7.79 -3.04 -5.03
N LEU A 144 -7.81 -3.24 -3.71
CA LEU A 144 -7.34 -2.26 -2.72
C LEU A 144 -5.88 -1.88 -2.91
N LEU A 145 -5.05 -2.74 -3.50
CA LEU A 145 -3.64 -2.44 -3.75
C LEU A 145 -3.46 -1.20 -4.64
N ARG A 146 -4.48 -0.79 -5.42
CA ARG A 146 -4.46 0.48 -6.15
C ARG A 146 -4.28 1.70 -5.25
N ILE A 147 -4.65 1.61 -3.96
CA ILE A 147 -4.41 2.67 -2.97
C ILE A 147 -2.91 2.92 -2.77
N ALA A 148 -2.07 1.89 -2.93
CA ALA A 148 -0.63 2.04 -2.78
C ALA A 148 -0.04 3.00 -3.82
N LYS A 149 -0.70 3.20 -4.99
CA LYS A 149 -0.30 4.21 -5.97
C LYS A 149 -0.33 5.63 -5.40
N LEU A 150 -1.16 5.92 -4.39
CA LEU A 150 -1.18 7.23 -3.71
C LEU A 150 0.19 7.58 -3.12
N GLY A 151 0.97 6.59 -2.69
CA GLY A 151 2.33 6.80 -2.18
C GLY A 151 3.28 7.44 -3.18
N ARG A 152 3.03 7.26 -4.49
CA ARG A 152 3.80 7.91 -5.55
C ARG A 152 3.36 9.36 -5.78
N TYR A 153 2.08 9.68 -5.62
CA TYR A 153 1.54 11.00 -5.94
C TYR A 153 1.49 11.95 -4.73
N SER A 154 1.62 11.43 -3.50
CA SER A 154 1.66 12.21 -2.28
C SER A 154 3.11 12.46 -1.84
N GLU A 155 3.54 13.72 -1.86
CA GLU A 155 4.85 14.12 -1.33
C GLU A 155 5.01 13.75 0.15
N SER A 156 3.94 13.87 0.93
CA SER A 156 3.92 13.51 2.36
C SER A 156 4.20 12.02 2.56
N LEU A 157 3.58 11.15 1.76
CA LEU A 157 3.83 9.70 1.85
C LEU A 157 5.25 9.35 1.39
N GLN A 158 5.77 10.00 0.34
CA GLN A 158 7.16 9.81 -0.06
C GLN A 158 8.15 10.25 1.02
N MET A 159 7.87 11.36 1.71
CA MET A 159 8.67 11.84 2.84
C MET A 159 8.62 10.84 3.99
N LEU A 160 7.43 10.37 4.37
CA LEU A 160 7.25 9.34 5.38
C LEU A 160 8.07 8.08 5.04
N MET A 161 7.97 7.57 3.81
CA MET A 161 8.74 6.41 3.36
C MET A 161 10.25 6.65 3.43
N ARG A 162 10.72 7.87 3.14
CA ARG A 162 12.13 8.25 3.27
C ARG A 162 12.57 8.23 4.73
N VAL A 163 11.75 8.72 5.66
CA VAL A 163 12.02 8.71 7.10
C VAL A 163 12.02 7.28 7.64
N LEU A 164 11.03 6.47 7.29
CA LEU A 164 10.97 5.06 7.68
C LEU A 164 12.21 4.30 7.19
N ARG A 165 12.66 4.57 5.96
CA ARG A 165 13.87 3.94 5.42
C ARG A 165 15.16 4.45 6.06
N SER A 166 15.23 5.73 6.43
CA SER A 166 16.40 6.30 7.10
C SER A 166 16.49 6.00 8.59
N ARG A 167 15.38 5.59 9.21
CA ARG A 167 15.28 5.20 10.63
C ARG A 167 14.88 3.75 10.83
N GLY A 168 14.99 2.92 9.79
CA GLY A 168 14.50 1.54 9.80
C GLY A 168 15.11 0.68 10.90
N GLU A 169 16.41 0.80 11.16
CA GLU A 169 17.09 0.05 12.24
C GLU A 169 16.59 0.44 13.63
N GLN A 170 16.37 1.74 13.86
CA GLN A 170 15.84 2.25 15.13
C GLN A 170 14.39 1.81 15.35
N LEU A 171 13.58 1.88 14.30
CA LEU A 171 12.19 1.39 14.33
C LEU A 171 12.13 -0.12 14.53
N ALA A 172 12.99 -0.88 13.88
CA ALA A 172 13.08 -2.33 14.08
C ALA A 172 13.47 -2.69 15.51
N GLY A 173 14.41 -1.96 16.11
CA GLY A 173 14.76 -2.10 17.53
C GLY A 173 13.58 -1.81 18.46
N ALA A 174 12.88 -0.69 18.23
CA ALA A 174 11.70 -0.31 19.02
C ALA A 174 10.57 -1.35 18.92
N ILE A 175 10.26 -1.82 17.70
CA ILE A 175 9.26 -2.87 17.47
C ILE A 175 9.69 -4.19 18.15
N SER A 176 10.97 -4.52 18.13
CA SER A 176 11.48 -5.75 18.79
C SER A 176 11.29 -5.69 20.30
N ILE A 177 11.64 -4.57 20.94
CA ILE A 177 11.42 -4.36 22.37
C ILE A 177 9.92 -4.42 22.68
N LEU A 178 9.09 -3.80 21.85
CA LEU A 178 7.63 -3.82 22.00
C LEU A 178 7.06 -5.23 21.92
N LEU A 179 7.52 -6.04 20.97
CA LEU A 179 7.11 -7.45 20.84
C LEU A 179 7.56 -8.30 22.03
N ILE A 180 8.77 -8.10 22.53
CA ILE A 180 9.25 -8.79 23.74
C ILE A 180 8.39 -8.41 24.94
N LEU A 181 8.11 -7.13 25.14
CA LEU A 181 7.25 -6.65 26.23
C LEU A 181 5.84 -7.24 26.13
N LEU A 182 5.26 -7.26 24.93
CA LEU A 182 3.94 -7.82 24.66
C LEU A 182 3.90 -9.33 24.98
N LEU A 183 4.92 -10.08 24.59
CA LEU A 183 5.03 -11.52 24.90
C LEU A 183 5.16 -11.76 26.41
N VAL A 184 6.03 -11.01 27.09
CA VAL A 184 6.23 -11.14 28.54
C VAL A 184 4.95 -10.78 29.28
N ALA A 185 4.30 -9.67 28.93
CA ALA A 185 3.03 -9.26 29.52
C ALA A 185 1.94 -10.31 29.30
N ALA A 186 1.83 -10.87 28.08
CA ALA A 186 0.87 -11.92 27.78
C ALA A 186 1.11 -13.20 28.59
N CYS A 187 2.36 -13.63 28.74
CA CYS A 187 2.72 -14.78 29.57
C CYS A 187 2.35 -14.55 31.05
N LEU A 188 2.77 -13.41 31.62
CA LEU A 188 2.49 -13.09 33.02
C LEU A 188 0.99 -13.03 33.29
N MET A 189 0.23 -12.36 32.43
CA MET A 189 -1.21 -12.25 32.58
C MET A 189 -1.95 -13.56 32.39
N TYR A 190 -1.49 -14.40 31.46
CA TYR A 190 -2.03 -15.74 31.28
C TYR A 190 -1.90 -16.55 32.57
N TYR A 191 -0.71 -16.60 33.17
CA TYR A 191 -0.51 -17.34 34.41
C TYR A 191 -1.23 -16.71 35.62
N ALA A 192 -1.40 -15.39 35.62
CA ALA A 192 -2.12 -14.68 36.68
C ALA A 192 -3.64 -14.93 36.66
N GLU A 193 -4.25 -14.97 35.47
CA GLU A 193 -5.72 -14.96 35.34
C GLU A 193 -6.32 -16.29 34.87
N ARG A 194 -5.53 -17.20 34.28
CA ARG A 194 -6.09 -18.43 33.68
C ARG A 194 -6.93 -19.24 34.67
N GLU A 195 -6.54 -19.32 35.93
CA GLU A 195 -7.30 -20.07 36.94
C GLU A 195 -8.66 -19.43 37.23
N ALA A 196 -8.73 -18.10 37.27
CA ALA A 196 -9.97 -17.36 37.51
C ALA A 196 -10.84 -17.25 36.25
N GLN A 197 -10.23 -17.16 35.07
CA GLN A 197 -10.87 -16.86 33.80
C GLN A 197 -10.30 -17.72 32.65
N PRO A 198 -10.53 -19.05 32.65
CA PRO A 198 -9.93 -19.96 31.67
C PRO A 198 -10.48 -19.79 30.25
N THR A 199 -11.68 -19.21 30.09
CA THR A 199 -12.29 -18.94 28.78
C THR A 199 -11.74 -17.67 28.14
N ALA A 200 -11.57 -16.59 28.92
CA ALA A 200 -10.97 -15.34 28.45
C ALA A 200 -9.46 -15.51 28.22
N PHE A 201 -8.73 -16.03 29.22
CA PHE A 201 -7.29 -16.28 29.16
C PHE A 201 -7.00 -17.74 28.79
N SER A 202 -7.47 -18.16 27.62
CA SER A 202 -7.40 -19.57 27.16
C SER A 202 -6.00 -20.04 26.79
N SER A 203 -5.19 -19.17 26.20
CA SER A 203 -3.82 -19.45 25.77
C SER A 203 -2.96 -18.19 25.78
N ILE A 204 -1.63 -18.36 25.73
CA ILE A 204 -0.70 -17.22 25.63
C ILE A 204 -0.99 -16.39 24.36
N PRO A 205 -1.16 -16.97 23.16
CA PRO A 205 -1.53 -16.18 21.97
C PRO A 205 -2.88 -15.47 22.09
N ALA A 206 -3.88 -16.07 22.75
CA ALA A 206 -5.13 -15.38 23.03
C ALA A 206 -4.92 -14.19 23.98
N THR A 207 -4.04 -14.34 24.97
CA THR A 207 -3.69 -13.26 25.90
C THR A 207 -2.86 -12.16 25.24
N MET A 208 -2.13 -12.45 24.16
CA MET A 208 -1.44 -11.43 23.35
C MET A 208 -2.42 -10.42 22.73
N TRP A 209 -3.67 -10.81 22.43
CA TRP A 209 -4.71 -9.86 22.00
C TRP A 209 -4.97 -8.81 23.09
N TRP A 210 -5.23 -9.26 24.32
CA TRP A 210 -5.38 -8.36 25.47
C TRP A 210 -4.15 -7.48 25.66
N ALA A 211 -2.94 -8.05 25.66
CA ALA A 211 -1.70 -7.29 25.82
C ALA A 211 -1.53 -6.24 24.72
N SER A 212 -1.90 -6.54 23.47
CA SER A 212 -1.85 -5.60 22.35
C SER A 212 -2.83 -4.44 22.53
N VAL A 213 -4.09 -4.74 22.90
CA VAL A 213 -5.17 -3.76 23.09
C VAL A 213 -4.88 -2.84 24.28
N THR A 214 -4.31 -3.37 25.36
CA THR A 214 -3.90 -2.60 26.54
C THR A 214 -2.69 -1.72 26.24
N LEU A 215 -1.64 -2.29 25.62
CA LEU A 215 -0.42 -1.56 25.28
C LEU A 215 -0.66 -0.43 24.27
N THR A 216 -1.61 -0.62 23.35
CA THR A 216 -2.03 0.43 22.39
C THR A 216 -3.07 1.38 22.97
N THR A 217 -3.42 1.24 24.26
CA THR A 217 -4.40 2.09 24.97
C THR A 217 -5.81 2.08 24.36
N VAL A 218 -6.16 1.04 23.59
CA VAL A 218 -7.48 0.90 22.97
C VAL A 218 -8.52 0.44 24.00
N GLY A 219 -8.19 -0.59 24.78
CA GLY A 219 -9.02 -1.04 25.91
C GLY A 219 -10.47 -1.40 25.59
N TYR A 220 -10.72 -2.33 24.65
CA TYR A 220 -12.08 -2.73 24.28
C TYR A 220 -12.94 -3.24 25.46
N GLY A 221 -12.31 -3.79 26.50
CA GLY A 221 -12.99 -4.30 27.69
C GLY A 221 -13.59 -5.71 27.52
N ASP A 222 -13.30 -6.39 26.41
CA ASP A 222 -13.67 -7.78 26.14
C ASP A 222 -12.85 -8.78 26.99
N MET A 223 -11.64 -8.41 27.38
CA MET A 223 -10.78 -9.15 28.31
C MET A 223 -10.21 -8.18 29.36
N TYR A 224 -10.26 -8.55 30.65
CA TYR A 224 -9.65 -7.76 31.73
C TYR A 224 -9.29 -8.63 32.94
N PRO A 225 -8.24 -8.28 33.70
CA PRO A 225 -7.88 -9.00 34.91
C PRO A 225 -8.92 -8.83 36.02
N VAL A 226 -9.30 -9.92 36.69
CA VAL A 226 -10.16 -9.89 37.87
C VAL A 226 -9.37 -10.14 39.16
N THR A 227 -8.24 -10.85 39.08
CA THR A 227 -7.38 -11.16 40.23
C THR A 227 -6.59 -9.95 40.70
N ALA A 228 -6.20 -9.93 41.98
CA ALA A 228 -5.36 -8.86 42.52
C ALA A 228 -3.99 -8.80 41.82
N LEU A 229 -3.38 -9.96 41.54
CA LEU A 229 -2.11 -10.06 40.82
C LEU A 229 -2.26 -9.56 39.38
N GLY A 230 -3.29 -10.00 38.66
CA GLY A 230 -3.53 -9.57 37.28
C GLY A 230 -3.84 -8.08 37.18
N LYS A 231 -4.57 -7.50 38.16
CA LYS A 231 -4.80 -6.06 38.22
C LYS A 231 -3.52 -5.27 38.50
N LEU A 232 -2.63 -5.79 39.35
CA LEU A 232 -1.31 -5.18 39.58
C LEU A 232 -0.44 -5.25 38.31
N LEU A 233 -0.45 -6.37 37.59
CA LEU A 233 0.32 -6.55 36.35
C LEU A 233 -0.24 -5.72 35.19
N GLY A 234 -1.56 -5.59 35.11
CA GLY A 234 -2.26 -4.77 34.13
C GLY A 234 -2.42 -3.31 34.53
N ALA A 235 -1.88 -2.90 35.69
CA ALA A 235 -1.80 -1.50 36.08
C ALA A 235 -0.67 -0.83 35.29
N THR A 236 -0.95 -0.56 34.02
CA THR A 236 -0.09 0.17 33.09
C THR A 236 -0.66 1.53 32.78
#